data_AF-A0A258JNH1-F1
#
_entry.id   AF-A0A258JNH1-F1
#
_cell.length_a   1.000
_cell.length_b   1.000
_cell.length_c   1.000
_cell.angle_alpha   90.00
_cell.angle_beta   90.00
_cell.angle_gamma   90.00
#
_symmetry.space_group_name_H-M   'P 1'
#
loop_
_entity.id
_entity.type
_entity.pdbx_description
1 polymer ?
#
loop_
_entity_poly.entity_id
_entity_poly.type
_entity_poly.pdbx_seq_one_letter_code
_entity_poly.pdbx_strand_id
1 'polypeptide(L)'
;MRRMLSVAAVIAGVALGGAAKAESVVRYGISMADIPLTTGQPDRGAGAYQFTGYTLYDPLVAWEMNVADKPGKLVPGLATEWKVDPADQKKWIFTLRKGVKF
;
A
#
# COMPACT_ATOMS: atom_id res chain seq x y z
N MET A 1 -11.74 35.91 40.42
CA MET A 1 -12.59 34.93 39.70
C MET A 1 -12.23 34.77 38.23
N ARG A 2 -12.21 35.85 37.42
CA ARG A 2 -11.93 35.77 35.96
C ARG A 2 -10.57 35.16 35.58
N ARG A 3 -9.51 35.43 36.35
CA ARG A 3 -8.17 34.81 36.19
C ARG A 3 -8.13 33.31 36.56
N MET A 4 -8.97 32.89 37.50
CA MET A 4 -9.05 31.47 37.92
C MET A 4 -9.80 30.62 36.90
N LEU A 5 -10.83 31.18 36.25
CA LEU A 5 -11.49 30.53 35.11
C LEU A 5 -10.53 30.31 33.92
N SER A 6 -9.65 31.28 33.64
CA SER A 6 -8.68 31.15 32.54
C SER A 6 -7.64 30.05 32.79
N VAL A 7 -7.19 29.87 34.04
CA VAL A 7 -6.24 28.79 34.39
C VAL A 7 -6.92 27.42 34.31
N ALA A 8 -8.16 27.30 34.77
CA ALA A 8 -8.92 26.06 34.68
C ALA A 8 -9.17 25.61 33.24
N ALA A 9 -9.45 26.56 32.32
CA ALA A 9 -9.65 26.27 30.91
C ALA A 9 -8.38 25.77 30.20
N VAL A 10 -7.20 26.29 30.57
CA VAL A 10 -5.91 25.85 30.01
C VAL A 10 -5.57 24.43 30.49
N ILE A 11 -5.80 24.11 31.77
CA ILE A 11 -5.56 22.77 32.31
C ILE A 11 -6.50 21.74 31.66
N ALA A 12 -7.77 22.08 31.44
CA ALA A 12 -8.73 21.23 30.75
C ALA A 12 -8.33 20.98 29.27
N GLY A 13 -7.80 21.98 28.59
CA GLY A 13 -7.30 21.84 27.21
C GLY A 13 -6.09 20.90 27.09
N VAL A 14 -5.19 20.90 28.07
CA VAL A 14 -4.04 19.98 28.11
C VAL A 14 -4.48 18.56 28.48
N ALA A 15 -5.47 18.39 29.36
CA ALA A 15 -6.00 17.09 29.75
C ALA A 15 -6.80 16.39 28.63
N LEU A 16 -7.43 17.16 27.73
CA LEU A 16 -8.15 16.65 26.55
C LEU A 16 -7.24 16.43 25.33
N GLY A 17 -6.02 16.97 25.34
CA GLY A 17 -5.00 16.81 24.30
C GLY A 17 -4.21 15.51 24.39
N GLY A 18 -4.85 14.39 24.70
CA GLY A 18 -4.22 13.09 24.61
C GLY A 18 -3.75 12.83 23.17
N ALA A 19 -2.48 12.46 22.98
CA ALA A 19 -1.98 12.10 21.66
C ALA A 19 -2.85 10.98 21.08
N ALA A 20 -3.55 11.24 19.98
CA ALA A 20 -4.31 10.22 19.27
C ALA A 20 -3.36 9.07 18.91
N LYS A 21 -3.54 7.92 19.55
CA LYS A 21 -2.81 6.69 19.22
C LYS A 21 -3.45 6.11 17.96
N ALA A 22 -2.97 6.55 16.80
CA ALA A 22 -3.33 5.90 15.54
C ALA A 22 -2.88 4.43 15.61
N GLU A 23 -3.82 3.51 15.47
CA GLU A 23 -3.49 2.10 15.34
C GLU A 23 -2.69 1.90 14.05
N SER A 24 -1.52 1.24 14.16
CA SER A 24 -0.63 0.98 13.02
C SER A 24 -0.74 -0.44 12.47
N VAL A 25 -1.49 -1.30 13.16
CA VAL A 25 -1.61 -2.72 12.81
C VAL A 25 -2.94 -2.94 12.13
N VAL A 26 -2.90 -3.35 10.87
CA VAL A 26 -4.10 -3.80 10.18
C VAL A 26 -4.23 -5.32 10.31
N ARG A 27 -5.41 -5.79 10.69
CA ARG A 27 -5.73 -7.21 10.84
C ARG A 27 -6.84 -7.57 9.86
N TYR A 28 -6.63 -8.63 9.09
CA TYR A 28 -7.58 -9.12 8.11
C TYR A 28 -7.87 -10.60 8.37
N GLY A 29 -9.14 -10.99 8.21
CA GLY A 29 -9.51 -12.40 8.08
C GLY A 29 -9.43 -12.81 6.62
N ILE A 30 -8.84 -13.98 6.35
CA ILE A 30 -8.68 -14.51 4.98
C ILE A 30 -9.27 -15.92 4.91
N SER A 31 -9.57 -16.40 3.70
CA SER A 31 -9.97 -17.79 3.50
C SER A 31 -8.82 -18.73 3.86
N MET A 32 -9.13 -19.85 4.51
CA MET A 32 -8.13 -20.85 4.92
C MET A 32 -7.43 -21.52 3.72
N ALA A 33 -8.01 -21.44 2.51
CA ALA A 33 -7.39 -21.93 1.29
C ALA A 33 -6.20 -21.08 0.81
N ASP A 34 -6.03 -19.88 1.37
CA ASP A 34 -5.07 -18.87 0.92
C ASP A 34 -3.92 -18.68 1.93
N ILE A 35 -3.33 -19.77 2.45
CA ILE A 35 -2.18 -19.67 3.36
C ILE A 35 -1.07 -18.89 2.65
N PRO A 36 -0.69 -17.69 3.12
CA PRO A 36 0.22 -16.86 2.37
C PRO A 36 1.64 -17.44 2.41
N LEU A 37 2.22 -17.64 1.22
CA LEU A 37 3.64 -17.94 1.09
C LEU A 37 4.42 -16.64 0.97
N THR A 38 5.55 -16.57 1.67
CA THR A 38 6.43 -15.39 1.71
C THR A 38 7.69 -15.57 0.87
N THR A 39 7.80 -16.66 0.11
CA THR A 39 9.02 -17.06 -0.58
C THR A 39 8.86 -17.14 -2.10
N GLY A 40 7.72 -16.71 -2.63
CA GLY A 40 7.43 -16.86 -4.04
C GLY A 40 6.21 -16.09 -4.51
N GLN A 41 5.91 -16.25 -5.79
CA GLN A 41 4.75 -15.64 -6.41
C GLN A 41 3.46 -16.19 -5.78
N PRO A 42 2.50 -15.34 -5.43
CA PRO A 42 1.17 -15.78 -5.03
C PRO A 42 0.53 -16.70 -6.09
N ASP A 43 0.15 -17.91 -5.69
CA ASP A 43 -0.43 -18.94 -6.56
C ASP A 43 -1.95 -19.14 -6.33
N ARG A 44 -2.53 -18.51 -5.30
CA ARG A 44 -3.96 -18.62 -4.92
C ARG A 44 -4.85 -17.46 -5.39
N GLY A 45 -4.58 -16.96 -6.60
CA GLY A 45 -5.37 -15.87 -7.18
C GLY A 45 -5.18 -14.52 -6.48
N ALA A 46 -6.11 -13.59 -6.70
CA ALA A 46 -5.94 -12.17 -6.33
C ALA A 46 -5.80 -11.92 -4.82
N GLY A 47 -6.42 -12.76 -3.96
CA GLY A 47 -6.33 -12.63 -2.51
C GLY A 47 -4.89 -12.74 -2.00
N ALA A 48 -4.14 -13.71 -2.48
CA ALA A 48 -2.75 -13.91 -2.05
C ALA A 48 -1.82 -12.75 -2.48
N TYR A 49 -2.13 -12.05 -3.59
CA TYR A 49 -1.42 -10.81 -3.95
C TYR A 49 -1.68 -9.67 -2.98
N GLN A 50 -2.89 -9.55 -2.46
CA GLN A 50 -3.25 -8.52 -1.48
C GLN A 50 -2.54 -8.73 -0.12
N PHE A 51 -2.37 -9.99 0.32
CA PHE A 51 -1.90 -10.27 1.68
C PHE A 51 -0.39 -10.41 1.82
N THR A 52 0.29 -11.08 0.88
CA THR A 52 1.76 -11.21 0.90
C THR A 52 2.44 -10.65 -0.34
N GLY A 53 1.84 -10.79 -1.52
CA GLY A 53 2.46 -10.37 -2.78
C GLY A 53 2.91 -8.91 -2.75
N TYR A 54 1.98 -7.98 -2.67
CA TYR A 54 2.27 -6.54 -2.71
C TYR A 54 2.67 -5.94 -1.36
N THR A 55 2.51 -6.67 -0.26
CA THR A 55 2.97 -6.23 1.07
C THR A 55 4.46 -6.52 1.28
N LEU A 56 5.01 -7.55 0.60
CA LEU A 56 6.42 -7.92 0.69
C LEU A 56 7.24 -7.56 -0.56
N TYR A 57 6.61 -7.54 -1.74
CA TYR A 57 7.29 -7.35 -3.02
C TYR A 57 6.70 -6.20 -3.83
N ASP A 58 7.56 -5.47 -4.53
CA ASP A 58 7.16 -4.42 -5.46
C ASP A 58 7.15 -4.99 -6.90
N PRO A 59 5.99 -5.06 -7.59
CA PRO A 59 5.93 -5.63 -8.94
C PRO A 59 6.58 -4.69 -9.97
N LEU A 60 6.99 -5.22 -11.13
CA LEU A 60 7.42 -4.36 -12.25
C LEU A 60 6.30 -3.42 -12.69
N VAL A 61 5.10 -3.97 -12.89
CA VAL A 61 3.89 -3.24 -13.25
C VAL A 61 2.79 -3.62 -12.27
N ALA A 62 2.14 -2.62 -11.69
CA ALA A 62 1.07 -2.79 -10.72
C ALA A 62 -0.31 -2.65 -11.40
N TRP A 63 -1.36 -2.90 -10.62
CA TRP A 63 -2.75 -2.78 -11.04
C TRP A 63 -3.48 -1.71 -10.22
N GLU A 64 -4.41 -0.99 -10.85
CA GLU A 64 -5.29 -0.02 -10.19
C GLU A 64 -6.27 -0.76 -9.26
N MET A 65 -6.01 -0.73 -7.94
CA MET A 65 -6.79 -1.50 -6.95
C MET A 65 -7.96 -0.73 -6.31
N ASN A 66 -8.14 0.54 -6.62
CA ASN A 66 -9.13 1.43 -6.00
C ASN A 66 -10.39 1.66 -6.85
N VAL A 67 -10.71 0.74 -7.76
CA VAL A 67 -11.86 0.82 -8.67
C VAL A 67 -12.62 -0.50 -8.69
N ALA A 68 -13.95 -0.40 -8.68
CA ALA A 68 -14.87 -1.54 -8.64
C ALA A 68 -15.88 -1.55 -9.80
N ASP A 69 -16.04 -0.42 -10.49
CA ASP A 69 -17.05 -0.15 -11.52
C ASP A 69 -16.50 -0.25 -12.95
N LYS A 70 -15.18 -0.42 -13.10
CA LYS A 70 -14.50 -0.60 -14.39
C LYS A 70 -13.32 -1.54 -14.26
N PRO A 71 -12.82 -2.12 -15.37
CA PRO A 71 -11.52 -2.77 -15.38
C PRO A 71 -10.43 -1.81 -14.89
N GLY A 72 -9.65 -2.25 -13.90
CA GLY A 72 -8.49 -1.50 -13.45
C GLY A 72 -7.44 -1.39 -14.55
N LYS A 73 -6.66 -0.31 -14.50
CA LYS A 73 -5.58 -0.08 -15.45
C LYS A 73 -4.26 -0.63 -14.91
N LEU A 74 -3.32 -0.87 -15.82
CA LEU A 74 -1.92 -1.03 -15.45
C LEU A 74 -1.39 0.32 -14.95
N VAL A 75 -0.68 0.29 -13.83
CA VAL A 75 -0.08 1.48 -13.21
C VAL A 75 1.40 1.22 -12.88
N PRO A 76 2.23 2.27 -12.82
CA PRO A 76 3.64 2.13 -12.45
C PRO A 76 3.85 1.42 -11.11
N GLY A 77 4.73 0.41 -11.12
CA GLY A 77 5.28 -0.23 -9.93
C GLY A 77 6.76 0.15 -9.78
N LEU A 78 7.63 -0.86 -9.74
CA LEU A 78 9.07 -0.70 -9.85
C LEU A 78 9.48 -0.11 -11.21
N ALA A 79 8.77 -0.47 -12.28
CA ALA A 79 8.93 0.15 -13.59
C ALA A 79 8.02 1.38 -13.72
N THR A 80 8.59 2.50 -14.16
CA THR A 80 7.88 3.77 -14.40
C THR A 80 7.36 3.90 -15.83
N GLU A 81 7.98 3.19 -16.77
CA GLU A 81 7.57 3.09 -18.18
C GLU A 81 7.87 1.68 -18.68
N TRP A 82 7.04 1.17 -19.57
CA TRP A 82 7.28 -0.05 -20.31
C TRP A 82 6.80 0.11 -21.75
N LYS A 83 7.58 -0.43 -22.70
CA LYS A 83 7.22 -0.42 -24.12
C LYS A 83 7.75 -1.65 -24.84
N VAL A 84 7.07 -2.02 -25.90
CA VAL A 84 7.55 -3.00 -26.86
C VAL A 84 8.64 -2.36 -27.71
N ASP A 85 9.71 -3.09 -27.99
CA ASP A 85 10.76 -2.63 -28.92
C ASP A 85 10.18 -2.52 -30.34
N PRO A 86 10.27 -1.35 -31.00
CA PRO A 86 9.74 -1.18 -32.36
C PRO A 86 10.47 -2.03 -33.41
N ALA A 87 11.71 -2.44 -33.17
CA ALA A 87 12.48 -3.29 -34.08
C ALA A 87 12.22 -4.79 -33.86
N ASP A 88 11.77 -5.18 -32.66
CA ASP A 88 11.46 -6.57 -32.31
C ASP A 88 10.30 -6.64 -31.31
N GLN A 89 9.10 -6.94 -31.82
CA GLN A 89 7.88 -6.94 -31.01
C GLN A 89 7.81 -8.05 -29.94
N LYS A 90 8.82 -8.94 -29.86
CA LYS A 90 8.95 -9.93 -28.79
C LYS A 90 9.72 -9.40 -27.58
N LYS A 91 10.36 -8.22 -27.69
CA LYS A 91 11.14 -7.61 -26.61
C LYS A 91 10.36 -6.51 -25.91
N TRP A 92 10.44 -6.50 -24.59
CA TRP A 92 9.90 -5.46 -23.73
C TRP A 92 11.03 -4.71 -23.03
N ILE A 93 10.95 -3.38 -23.06
CA ILE A 93 11.90 -2.47 -22.43
C ILE A 93 11.19 -1.81 -21.25
N PHE A 94 11.72 -2.03 -20.04
CA PHE A 94 11.22 -1.43 -18.80
C PHE A 94 12.20 -0.37 -18.30
N THR A 95 11.69 0.80 -17.93
CA THR A 95 12.46 1.83 -17.24
C THR A 95 12.19 1.72 -15.74
N LEU A 96 13.23 1.44 -14.96
CA LEU A 96 13.10 1.21 -13.52
C LEU A 96 13.20 2.52 -12.72
N ARG A 97 12.47 2.58 -11.61
CA ARG A 97 12.55 3.67 -10.63
C ARG A 97 13.97 3.76 -10.05
N LYS A 98 14.51 4.97 -9.99
CA LYS A 98 15.84 5.23 -9.42
C LYS A 98 15.79 5.20 -7.89
N GLY A 99 16.88 4.76 -7.27
CA GLY A 99 17.07 4.82 -5.82
C GLY A 99 16.29 3.78 -5.01
N VAL A 100 15.81 2.72 -5.64
CA VAL A 100 15.13 1.60 -4.98
C VAL A 100 16.10 0.88 -4.03
N LYS A 101 15.60 0.50 -2.85
CA LYS A 101 16.31 -0.27 -1.83
C LYS A 101 15.53 -1.55 -1.55
N PHE A 102 16.25 -2.61 -1.22
CA PHE A 102 15.71 -3.92 -0.87
C PHE A 102 15.98 -4.21 0.59
#